data_AF-A0A7X4BZL9-F1
#
_entry.id   AF-A0A7X4BZL9-F1
#
_cell.length_a   1.000
_cell.length_b   1.000
_cell.length_c   1.000
_cell.angle_alpha   90.00
_cell.angle_beta   90.00
_cell.angle_gamma   90.00
#
_symmetry.space_group_name_H-M   'P 1'
#
loop_
_entity.id
_entity.type
_entity.pdbx_description
1 polymer ?
#
loop_
_entity_poly.entity_id
_entity_poly.type
_entity_poly.pdbx_seq_one_letter_code
_entity_poly.pdbx_strand_id
1 'polypeptide(L)'
;MRERTSSIHSADRLLRQLWADRFADLPPSARKALARALVDLRRDARKRAELQWRRNKAPMAFYWRVVAVYAGHLARAVRSNPPHRHRTPPI
;
A
#
# COMPACT_ATOMS: atom_id res chain seq x y z
N MET A 1 -0.47 4.82 -29.17
CA MET A 1 -1.14 5.08 -27.88
C MET A 1 -1.25 3.80 -27.03
N ARG A 2 -0.13 3.22 -26.57
CA ARG A 2 -0.09 2.01 -25.68
C ARG A 2 0.97 2.08 -24.57
N GLU A 3 1.79 3.14 -24.52
CA GLU A 3 2.95 3.23 -23.63
C GLU A 3 2.64 3.83 -22.24
N ARG A 4 1.60 4.69 -22.11
CA ARG A 4 1.31 5.37 -20.83
C ARG A 4 0.88 4.41 -19.72
N THR A 5 0.20 3.31 -20.06
CA THR A 5 -0.24 2.30 -19.08
C THR A 5 0.93 1.50 -18.52
N SER A 6 1.99 1.28 -19.30
CA SER A 6 3.20 0.57 -18.86
C SER A 6 3.88 1.32 -17.69
N SER A 7 4.07 2.63 -17.83
CA SER A 7 4.78 3.47 -16.85
C SER A 7 4.13 3.47 -15.45
N ILE A 8 2.79 3.54 -15.37
CA ILE A 8 2.07 3.56 -14.07
C ILE A 8 2.19 2.21 -13.35
N HIS A 9 2.07 1.09 -14.07
CA HIS A 9 2.22 -0.25 -13.47
C HIS A 9 3.67 -0.48 -13.00
N SER A 10 4.65 0.03 -13.74
CA SER A 10 6.06 0.02 -13.35
C SER A 10 6.30 0.82 -12.06
N ALA A 11 5.71 2.02 -11.95
CA ALA A 11 5.84 2.85 -10.75
C ALA A 11 5.18 2.23 -9.51
N ASP A 12 3.97 1.64 -9.62
CA ASP A 12 3.34 0.91 -8.50
C ASP A 12 4.21 -0.27 -8.06
N ARG A 13 4.83 -0.98 -9.03
CA ARG A 13 5.74 -2.09 -8.74
C ARG A 13 6.98 -1.65 -7.97
N LEU A 14 7.64 -0.58 -8.43
CA LEU A 14 8.84 -0.04 -7.79
C LEU A 14 8.54 0.44 -6.36
N LEU A 15 7.44 1.18 -6.19
CA LEU A 15 7.02 1.63 -4.86
C LEU A 15 6.80 0.43 -3.94
N ARG A 16 6.03 -0.57 -4.38
CA ARG A 16 5.80 -1.78 -3.57
C ARG A 16 7.07 -2.49 -3.16
N GLN A 17 8.06 -2.58 -4.04
CA GLN A 17 9.36 -3.17 -3.73
C GLN A 17 10.11 -2.35 -2.68
N LEU A 18 10.18 -1.02 -2.84
CA LEU A 18 10.78 -0.14 -1.83
C LEU A 18 10.13 -0.31 -0.45
N TRP A 19 8.80 -0.36 -0.38
CA TRP A 19 8.09 -0.58 0.88
C TRP A 19 8.36 -1.98 1.45
N ALA A 20 8.38 -3.02 0.62
CA ALA A 20 8.68 -4.38 1.06
C ALA A 20 10.08 -4.48 1.67
N ASP A 21 11.09 -3.87 1.04
CA ASP A 21 12.46 -3.82 1.55
C ASP A 21 12.53 -3.07 2.89
N ARG A 22 11.83 -1.94 3.03
CA ARG A 22 11.76 -1.17 4.28
C ARG A 22 11.11 -1.91 5.44
N PHE A 23 10.17 -2.82 5.15
CA PHE A 23 9.47 -3.62 6.15
C PHE A 23 10.04 -5.03 6.31
N ALA A 24 11.14 -5.36 5.61
CA ALA A 24 11.76 -6.68 5.68
C ALA A 24 12.30 -6.99 7.09
N ASP A 25 12.84 -5.98 7.76
CA ASP A 25 13.46 -6.10 9.09
C ASP A 25 12.43 -6.13 10.24
N LEU A 26 11.15 -5.87 9.95
CA LEU A 26 10.12 -5.93 10.98
C LEU A 26 9.85 -7.38 11.40
N PRO A 27 9.69 -7.64 12.72
CA PRO A 27 9.24 -8.94 13.20
C PRO A 27 7.92 -9.36 12.54
N PRO A 28 7.70 -10.67 12.30
CA PRO A 28 6.47 -11.16 11.65
C PRO A 28 5.19 -10.69 12.34
N SER A 29 5.19 -10.58 13.68
CA SER A 29 4.08 -10.07 14.47
C SER A 29 3.78 -8.59 14.19
N ALA A 30 4.82 -7.75 14.11
CA ALA A 30 4.71 -6.33 13.79
C ALA A 30 4.20 -6.11 12.36
N ARG A 31 4.70 -6.89 11.39
CA ARG A 31 4.20 -6.87 10.00
C ARG A 31 2.71 -7.23 9.93
N LYS A 32 2.29 -8.26 10.69
CA LYS A 32 0.88 -8.67 10.75
C LYS A 32 -0.01 -7.59 11.37
N ALA A 33 0.44 -6.96 12.46
CA ALA A 33 -0.28 -5.86 13.10
C ALA A 33 -0.42 -4.65 12.17
N LEU A 34 0.68 -4.23 11.53
CA LEU A 34 0.68 -3.13 10.56
C LEU A 34 -0.22 -3.44 9.36
N ALA A 35 -0.15 -4.65 8.81
CA ALA A 35 -1.01 -5.04 7.69
C ALA A 35 -2.50 -4.99 8.05
N ARG A 36 -2.88 -5.35 9.29
CA ARG A 36 -4.25 -5.23 9.80
C ARG A 36 -4.67 -3.77 9.89
N ALA A 37 -3.86 -2.93 10.53
CA ALA A 37 -4.14 -1.49 10.66
C ALA A 37 -4.34 -0.81 9.30
N LEU A 38 -3.52 -1.16 8.29
CA LEU A 38 -3.66 -0.65 6.92
C LEU A 38 -4.94 -1.14 6.22
N VAL A 39 -5.38 -2.37 6.50
CA VAL A 39 -6.66 -2.90 5.99
C VAL A 39 -7.84 -2.17 6.62
N ASP A 40 -7.76 -1.86 7.92
CA ASP A 40 -8.79 -1.10 8.62
C ASP A 40 -8.85 0.35 8.12
N LEU A 41 -7.70 0.99 7.93
CA LEU A 41 -7.60 2.30 7.30
C LEU A 41 -8.22 2.31 5.89
N ARG A 42 -7.93 1.30 5.07
CA ARG A 42 -8.54 1.16 3.74
C ARG A 42 -10.06 1.05 3.84
N ARG A 43 -10.59 0.31 4.81
CA ARG A 43 -12.03 0.15 5.02
C ARG A 43 -12.67 1.47 5.43
N ASP A 44 -12.08 2.19 6.38
CA ASP A 44 -12.58 3.49 6.83
C ASP A 44 -12.53 4.54 5.71
N ALA A 45 -11.42 4.63 4.99
CA ALA A 45 -11.26 5.54 3.86
C ALA A 45 -12.31 5.30 2.77
N ARG A 46 -12.69 4.04 2.50
CA ARG A 46 -13.79 3.74 1.56
C ARG A 46 -15.13 4.25 2.05
N LYS A 47 -15.47 4.03 3.32
CA LYS A 47 -16.71 4.56 3.93
C LYS A 47 -16.76 6.08 3.85
N ARG A 48 -15.62 6.75 4.14
CA ARG A 48 -15.51 8.20 4.03
C ARG A 48 -15.68 8.69 2.60
N ALA A 49 -15.08 8.01 1.62
CA ALA A 49 -15.27 8.34 0.21
C ALA A 49 -16.75 8.26 -0.19
N GLU A 50 -17.44 7.17 0.16
CA GLU A 50 -18.88 6.98 -0.08
C GLU A 50 -19.73 8.07 0.60
N LEU A 51 -19.40 8.44 1.84
CA LEU A 51 -20.06 9.54 2.53
C LEU A 51 -19.86 10.87 1.79
N GLN A 52 -18.65 11.17 1.31
CA GLN A 52 -18.41 12.41 0.57
C GLN A 52 -19.10 12.43 -0.79
N TRP A 53 -19.20 11.28 -1.47
CA TRP A 53 -20.01 11.16 -2.69
C TRP A 53 -21.47 11.52 -2.43
N ARG A 54 -22.07 10.97 -1.37
CA ARG A 54 -23.45 11.28 -0.96
C ARG A 54 -23.65 12.75 -0.59
N ARG A 55 -22.58 13.43 -0.16
CA ARG A 55 -22.58 14.87 0.19
C ARG A 55 -22.19 15.78 -0.97
N ASN A 56 -22.11 15.27 -2.21
CA ASN A 56 -21.69 16.01 -3.40
C ASN A 56 -20.29 16.65 -3.29
N LYS A 57 -19.39 16.06 -2.48
CA LYS A 57 -18.01 16.53 -2.28
C LYS A 57 -17.03 15.69 -3.09
N ALA A 58 -17.13 15.78 -4.41
CA ALA A 58 -16.38 14.93 -5.34
C ALA A 58 -14.84 14.94 -5.14
N PRO A 59 -14.15 16.10 -4.98
CA PRO A 59 -12.70 16.09 -4.75
C PRO A 59 -12.31 15.38 -3.46
N MET A 60 -13.08 15.56 -2.39
CA MET A 60 -12.80 14.91 -1.11
C MET A 60 -13.09 13.42 -1.16
N ALA A 61 -14.13 13.01 -1.89
CA ALA A 61 -14.43 11.61 -2.13
C ALA A 61 -13.30 10.91 -2.90
N PHE A 62 -12.77 11.58 -3.93
CA PHE A 62 -11.60 11.11 -4.67
C PHE A 62 -10.36 10.99 -3.77
N TYR A 63 -10.05 12.01 -2.97
CA TYR A 63 -8.96 11.95 -1.99
C TYR A 63 -9.05 10.72 -1.08
N TRP A 64 -10.21 10.51 -0.45
CA TRP A 64 -10.41 9.32 0.40
C TRP A 64 -10.31 8.00 -0.38
N ARG A 65 -10.71 7.99 -1.66
CA ARG A 65 -10.53 6.82 -2.52
C ARG A 65 -9.06 6.53 -2.81
N VAL A 66 -8.26 7.57 -3.07
CA VAL A 66 -6.81 7.46 -3.25
C VAL A 66 -6.13 6.92 -1.99
N VAL A 67 -6.49 7.43 -0.81
CA VAL A 67 -6.01 6.91 0.47
C VAL A 67 -6.31 5.42 0.62
N ALA A 68 -7.53 4.99 0.28
CA ALA A 68 -7.90 3.58 0.33
C ALA A 68 -7.09 2.69 -0.63
N VAL A 69 -6.69 3.22 -1.78
CA VAL A 69 -5.85 2.51 -2.77
C VAL A 69 -4.44 2.34 -2.21
N TYR A 70 -3.79 3.43 -1.77
CA TYR A 70 -2.44 3.37 -1.22
C TYR A 70 -2.34 2.52 0.04
N ALA A 71 -3.28 2.65 0.99
CA ALA A 71 -3.34 1.77 2.16
C ALA A 71 -3.43 0.29 1.75
N GLY A 72 -4.17 -0.02 0.68
CA GLY A 72 -4.24 -1.37 0.12
C GLY A 72 -2.95 -1.84 -0.56
N HIS A 73 -2.18 -0.95 -1.19
CA HIS A 73 -0.87 -1.27 -1.75
C HIS A 73 0.16 -1.51 -0.65
N LEU A 74 0.23 -0.64 0.36
CA LEU A 74 1.12 -0.82 1.51
C LEU A 74 0.78 -2.11 2.27
N ALA A 75 -0.49 -2.40 2.52
CA ALA A 75 -0.89 -3.63 3.21
C ALA A 75 -0.43 -4.90 2.47
N ARG A 76 -0.37 -4.86 1.13
CA ARG A 76 0.15 -5.97 0.32
C ARG A 76 1.68 -6.03 0.40
N ALA A 77 2.37 -4.90 0.27
CA ALA A 77 3.82 -4.84 0.38
C ALA A 77 4.33 -5.35 1.74
N VAL A 78 3.67 -4.97 2.84
CA VAL A 78 4.00 -5.45 4.20
C VAL A 78 3.84 -6.96 4.34
N ARG A 79 2.87 -7.57 3.64
CA ARG A 79 2.66 -9.04 3.66
C ARG A 79 3.58 -9.79 2.71
N SER A 80 4.03 -9.15 1.62
CA SER A 80 4.97 -9.75 0.69
C SER A 80 6.29 -9.98 1.41
N ASN A 81 6.59 -11.23 1.72
CA ASN A 81 7.90 -11.62 2.21
C ASN A 81 8.92 -11.44 1.07
N PRO A 82 9.92 -10.55 1.17
CA PRO A 82 11.08 -10.74 0.32
C PRO A 82 11.70 -12.09 0.71
N PRO A 83 12.09 -12.96 -0.24
CA PRO A 83 12.94 -14.09 0.11
C PRO A 83 14.14 -13.52 0.87
N HIS A 84 14.49 -14.10 2.02
CA HIS A 84 15.67 -13.72 2.78
C HIS A 84 16.88 -13.71 1.83
N ARG A 85 17.25 -12.54 1.30
CA ARG A 85 18.54 -12.36 0.64
C ARG A 85 19.54 -12.39 1.78
N HIS A 86 20.28 -13.49 1.86
CA HIS A 86 21.36 -13.70 2.81
C HIS A 86 22.13 -12.39 3.02
N ARG A 87 22.00 -11.82 4.23
CA ARG A 87 22.89 -10.79 4.72
C ARG A 87 24.21 -11.51 4.97
N THR A 88 25.12 -11.51 3.99
CA THR A 88 26.47 -12.04 4.20
C THR A 88 27.07 -11.32 5.40
N PRO A 89 27.54 -12.01 6.44
CA PRO A 89 28.18 -11.35 7.58
C PRO A 89 29.48 -10.67 7.11
N PRO A 90 29.85 -9.51 7.68
CA PRO A 90 31.18 -8.95 7.44
C PRO A 90 32.24 -9.93 7.98
N ILE A 91 33.28 -10.13 7.18
CA ILE A 91 34.47 -10.95 7.46
C ILE A 91 35.30 -10.26 8.56
#